data_AF-A0A8J9ZWY5-F1
#
_entry.id   AF-A0A8J9ZWY5-F1
#
_cell.length_a   1.000
_cell.length_b   1.000
_cell.length_c   1.000
_cell.angle_alpha   90.00
_cell.angle_beta   90.00
_cell.angle_gamma   90.00
#
_symmetry.space_group_name_H-M   'P 1'
#
loop_
_entity.id
_entity.type
_entity.pdbx_description
1 polymer ?
#
loop_
_entity_poly.entity_id
_entity_poly.type
_entity_poly.pdbx_seq_one_letter_code
_entity_poly.pdbx_strand_id
1 'polypeptide(L)'
;MGHPWGGRDAVMAYLQQCTVKQVNDPGLHIMELHNNKLDNQESNQENTCSDVKSRSNTDSARQPNSKISTQTGDNHTGQLTIEMLMEIFLYLPYEDLLTCKQVCKRWQAVLREGFFWKCLTFFSFSFHEEDEGSTSGSLTEWRTDWNDEPNFFFGVQAAVPKGTVFTKLPQRWRNGILYPSSEDIKDEVGDYQNFYRAVNALSTVHSSIQRLNLFYSGSTEFGWKNRGRSAIDTCLFPWQHDGLPTAEELLEIFHINPLLRDSVTYEKKKGEFGGTNQLSHIFCSRSYSGEVMVFYDLVQNLLCPRNEYIQMCVNVRDPTHMQCPSPVFILAQLAPGWVGGVMTGLW
;
A
#
# COMPACT_ATOMS: atom_id res chain seq x y z
N MET A 1 -17.28 0.65 -16.89
CA MET A 1 -16.52 1.36 -17.96
C MET A 1 -15.10 1.58 -17.44
N GLY A 2 -14.07 1.55 -18.29
CA GLY A 2 -12.69 1.68 -17.82
C GLY A 2 -12.37 3.08 -17.30
N HIS A 3 -11.71 3.18 -16.14
CA HIS A 3 -11.13 4.42 -15.62
C HIS A 3 -10.10 4.97 -16.65
N PRO A 4 -10.05 6.28 -16.93
CA PRO A 4 -9.29 6.84 -18.06
C PRO A 4 -7.76 6.62 -18.01
N TRP A 5 -7.24 6.21 -16.84
CA TRP A 5 -5.85 5.84 -16.62
C TRP A 5 -5.65 4.33 -16.82
N GLY A 6 -6.08 3.81 -17.98
CA GLY A 6 -6.19 2.38 -18.31
C GLY A 6 -4.86 1.63 -18.44
N GLY A 7 -4.08 1.60 -17.37
CA GLY A 7 -2.75 0.99 -17.30
C GLY A 7 -1.64 1.84 -17.92
N ARG A 8 -0.45 1.24 -17.97
CA ARG A 8 0.80 1.83 -18.47
C ARG A 8 0.66 2.53 -19.83
N ASP A 9 0.00 1.92 -20.80
CA ASP A 9 -0.10 2.47 -22.15
C ASP A 9 -0.93 3.78 -22.18
N ALA A 10 -1.97 3.89 -21.35
CA ALA A 10 -2.75 5.11 -21.19
C ALA A 10 -1.94 6.24 -20.53
N VAL A 11 -1.12 5.92 -19.53
CA VAL A 11 -0.19 6.88 -18.89
C VAL A 11 0.81 7.42 -19.91
N MET A 12 1.43 6.54 -20.70
CA MET A 12 2.41 6.93 -21.71
C MET A 12 1.78 7.76 -22.84
N ALA A 13 0.62 7.35 -23.34
CA ALA A 13 -0.11 8.10 -24.36
C ALA A 13 -0.50 9.51 -23.88
N TYR A 14 -0.88 9.66 -22.60
CA TYR A 14 -1.17 10.97 -22.01
C TYR A 14 0.08 11.86 -21.96
N LEU A 15 1.20 11.36 -21.42
CA LEU A 15 2.45 12.13 -21.33
C LEU A 15 2.95 12.56 -22.70
N GLN A 16 2.92 11.68 -23.71
CA GLN A 16 3.30 11.98 -25.08
C GLN A 16 2.42 13.10 -25.69
N GLN A 17 1.10 13.10 -25.44
CA GLN A 17 0.22 14.18 -25.88
C GLN A 17 0.54 15.53 -25.23
N CYS A 18 1.00 15.55 -23.98
CA CYS A 18 1.42 16.76 -23.29
C CYS A 18 2.75 17.31 -23.85
N THR A 19 3.75 16.45 -24.04
CA THR A 19 5.04 16.82 -24.64
C THR A 19 4.87 17.40 -26.05
N VAL A 20 4.04 16.77 -26.89
CA VAL A 20 3.78 17.26 -28.26
C VAL A 20 3.09 18.64 -28.26
N LYS A 21 2.27 18.97 -27.26
CA LYS A 21 1.65 20.30 -27.16
C LYS A 21 2.67 21.38 -26.81
N GLN A 22 3.58 21.14 -25.86
CA GLN A 22 4.63 22.12 -25.50
C GLN A 22 5.62 22.39 -26.64
N VAL A 23 5.96 21.38 -27.44
CA VAL A 23 6.86 21.56 -28.60
C VAL A 23 6.23 22.42 -29.69
N ASN A 24 4.91 22.35 -29.85
CA ASN A 24 4.18 23.10 -30.87
C ASN A 24 3.70 24.49 -30.40
N ASP A 25 3.54 24.70 -29.09
CA ASP A 25 3.22 26.01 -28.50
C ASP A 25 3.96 26.20 -27.16
N PRO A 26 5.16 26.80 -27.17
CA PRO A 26 5.96 27.04 -25.96
C PRO A 26 5.40 28.15 -25.05
N GLY A 27 4.28 28.80 -25.42
CA GLY A 27 3.61 29.81 -24.59
C GLY A 27 2.65 29.23 -23.54
N LEU A 28 2.31 27.95 -23.63
CA LEU A 28 1.31 27.29 -22.78
C LEU A 28 1.93 26.74 -21.47
N HIS A 29 2.02 27.61 -20.46
CA HIS A 29 2.25 27.20 -19.07
C HIS A 29 1.02 26.44 -18.51
N ILE A 30 0.92 25.15 -18.84
CA ILE A 30 -0.09 24.25 -18.24
C ILE A 30 0.38 23.84 -16.84
N MET A 31 0.24 24.75 -15.88
CA MET A 31 0.32 24.43 -14.45
C MET A 31 -0.55 25.31 -13.53
N GLU A 32 -1.43 26.17 -14.09
CA GLU A 32 -2.41 26.94 -13.30
C GLU A 32 -3.74 26.20 -13.04
N LEU A 33 -4.03 25.14 -13.79
CA LEU A 33 -5.17 24.27 -13.49
C LEU A 33 -4.78 23.27 -12.38
N HIS A 34 -4.87 23.72 -11.11
CA HIS A 34 -5.42 22.95 -9.97
C HIS A 34 -5.30 23.64 -8.59
N ASN A 35 -4.70 24.83 -8.46
CA ASN A 35 -4.47 25.49 -7.15
C ASN A 35 -5.65 26.30 -6.55
N ASN A 36 -6.80 26.42 -7.22
CA ASN A 36 -7.93 27.23 -6.72
C ASN A 36 -8.77 26.54 -5.62
N LYS A 37 -8.14 26.15 -4.50
CA LYS A 37 -8.86 25.88 -3.24
C LYS A 37 -8.01 25.83 -1.96
N LEU A 38 -7.05 26.75 -1.77
CA LEU A 38 -6.44 27.03 -0.46
C LEU A 38 -5.75 28.40 -0.49
N ASP A 39 -6.52 29.47 -0.26
CA ASP A 39 -6.05 30.72 0.36
C ASP A 39 -7.26 31.64 0.61
N ASN A 40 -7.74 31.64 1.86
CA ASN A 40 -8.68 32.66 2.35
C ASN A 40 -8.74 32.65 3.89
N GLN A 41 -7.62 32.99 4.54
CA GLN A 41 -7.59 33.54 5.90
C GLN A 41 -6.20 34.12 6.26
N GLU A 42 -5.80 35.19 5.58
CA GLU A 42 -4.86 36.14 6.19
C GLU A 42 -5.65 37.14 7.04
N SER A 43 -5.35 37.20 8.34
CA SER A 43 -5.81 38.27 9.22
C SER A 43 -4.62 39.12 9.68
N ASN A 44 -4.52 40.30 9.08
CA ASN A 44 -3.72 41.47 9.45
C ASN A 44 -3.11 41.48 10.86
N GLN A 45 -1.80 41.78 10.95
CA GLN A 45 -1.34 42.88 11.83
C GLN A 45 0.07 43.35 11.47
N GLU A 46 0.18 44.56 10.90
CA GLU A 46 1.40 45.36 10.98
C GLU A 46 1.51 46.01 12.37
N ASN A 47 2.73 46.14 12.92
CA ASN A 47 3.14 47.40 13.57
C ASN A 47 4.65 47.54 13.79
N THR A 48 5.10 48.76 13.56
CA THR A 48 6.44 49.33 13.34
C THR A 48 7.40 49.49 14.54
N CYS A 49 8.68 49.78 14.22
CA CYS A 49 9.72 50.51 15.02
C CYS A 49 10.39 49.78 16.21
N SER A 50 11.66 50.03 16.60
CA SER A 50 12.71 50.96 16.08
C SER A 50 14.14 50.59 16.57
N ASP A 51 15.17 51.21 15.98
CA ASP A 51 16.64 51.11 16.22
C ASP A 51 17.18 51.04 17.68
N VAL A 52 18.37 50.44 17.87
CA VAL A 52 19.58 51.04 18.51
C VAL A 52 20.89 50.44 17.93
N LYS A 53 21.98 51.23 17.88
CA LYS A 53 23.29 51.00 17.24
C LYS A 53 24.41 50.46 18.16
N SER A 54 25.36 49.72 17.58
CA SER A 54 26.83 49.81 17.85
C SER A 54 27.61 48.97 16.80
N ARG A 55 28.41 49.54 15.86
CA ARG A 55 29.86 49.86 15.99
C ARG A 55 30.65 48.77 16.75
N SER A 56 31.75 48.18 16.27
CA SER A 56 32.64 48.45 15.11
C SER A 56 33.58 47.21 14.90
N ASN A 57 34.57 47.10 14.00
CA ASN A 57 35.37 48.11 13.28
C ASN A 57 35.92 47.67 11.88
N THR A 58 37.23 47.48 11.70
CA THR A 58 37.99 47.64 10.44
C THR A 58 39.12 46.62 10.20
N ASP A 59 39.45 46.45 8.90
CA ASP A 59 40.76 46.15 8.26
C ASP A 59 41.59 44.91 8.65
N SER A 60 41.81 44.02 7.66
CA SER A 60 43.05 44.07 6.85
C SER A 60 42.99 43.16 5.62
N ALA A 61 43.78 43.47 4.60
CA ALA A 61 43.71 42.86 3.26
C ALA A 61 44.52 41.56 3.12
N ARG A 62 44.00 40.63 2.30
CA ARG A 62 44.80 39.71 1.44
C ARG A 62 43.92 39.02 0.41
N GLN A 63 43.98 39.46 -0.85
CA GLN A 63 43.69 38.57 -1.98
C GLN A 63 44.87 37.59 -2.15
N PRO A 64 44.57 36.37 -2.62
CA PRO A 64 45.26 35.92 -3.82
C PRO A 64 44.26 35.55 -4.92
N ASN A 65 44.53 36.03 -6.13
CA ASN A 65 43.84 35.58 -7.33
C ASN A 65 44.13 34.10 -7.60
N SER A 66 43.15 33.23 -7.38
CA SER A 66 43.03 31.98 -8.14
C SER A 66 41.78 32.06 -8.98
N LYS A 67 41.95 32.16 -10.30
CA LYS A 67 40.85 31.93 -11.26
C LYS A 67 40.49 30.45 -11.21
N ILE A 68 39.64 30.08 -10.26
CA ILE A 68 38.90 28.81 -10.36
C ILE A 68 37.96 29.01 -11.54
N SER A 69 38.38 28.48 -12.69
CA SER A 69 37.50 28.26 -13.82
C SER A 69 36.47 27.23 -13.38
N THR A 70 35.38 27.68 -12.75
CA THR A 70 34.15 26.91 -12.69
C THR A 70 33.70 26.67 -14.12
N GLN A 71 34.14 25.54 -14.67
CA GLN A 71 33.40 24.87 -15.72
C GLN A 71 32.02 24.62 -15.13
N THR A 72 31.05 25.45 -15.52
CA THR A 72 29.64 25.08 -15.50
C THR A 72 29.53 23.83 -16.36
N GLY A 73 29.62 22.67 -15.72
CA GLY A 73 29.28 21.42 -16.37
C GLY A 73 27.86 21.57 -16.89
N ASP A 74 27.66 21.38 -18.19
CA ASP A 74 26.36 21.53 -18.82
C ASP A 74 25.36 20.65 -18.07
N ASN A 75 24.44 21.29 -17.34
CA ASN A 75 23.43 20.57 -16.61
C ASN A 75 22.35 20.13 -17.60
N HIS A 76 22.65 19.10 -18.38
CA HIS A 76 21.79 18.56 -19.44
C HIS A 76 20.38 18.21 -18.92
N THR A 77 20.23 17.90 -17.62
CA THR A 77 18.92 17.67 -16.98
C THR A 77 18.04 18.93 -16.90
N GLY A 78 18.62 20.12 -17.08
CA GLY A 78 17.91 21.39 -17.23
C GLY A 78 17.22 21.55 -18.59
N GLN A 79 17.64 20.81 -19.62
CA GLN A 79 17.13 20.92 -20.99
C GLN A 79 15.91 20.02 -21.26
N LEU A 80 15.69 18.99 -20.45
CA LEU A 80 14.50 18.13 -20.52
C LEU A 80 13.23 18.89 -20.10
N THR A 81 12.06 18.57 -20.66
CA THR A 81 10.77 19.08 -20.15
C THR A 81 10.38 18.39 -18.83
N ILE A 82 9.29 18.84 -18.19
CA ILE A 82 8.79 18.19 -16.97
C ILE A 82 8.25 16.79 -17.31
N GLU A 83 7.54 16.66 -18.42
CA GLU A 83 6.94 15.43 -18.93
C GLU A 83 8.01 14.39 -19.25
N MET A 84 9.12 14.81 -19.88
CA MET A 84 10.28 13.93 -20.12
C MET A 84 10.93 13.47 -18.81
N LEU A 85 11.05 14.34 -17.80
CA LEU A 85 11.56 13.95 -16.48
C LEU A 85 10.60 12.99 -15.77
N MET A 86 9.29 13.23 -15.84
CA MET A 86 8.27 12.31 -15.33
C MET A 86 8.36 10.95 -16.03
N GLU A 87 8.42 10.93 -17.36
CA GLU A 87 8.55 9.70 -18.15
C GLU A 87 9.78 8.90 -17.73
N ILE A 88 10.95 9.54 -17.57
CA ILE A 88 12.16 8.88 -17.05
C ILE A 88 11.92 8.32 -15.64
N PHE A 89 11.32 9.10 -14.74
CA PHE A 89 11.06 8.68 -13.36
C PHE A 89 10.04 7.53 -13.25
N LEU A 90 9.10 7.38 -14.20
CA LEU A 90 8.16 6.24 -14.19
C LEU A 90 8.86 4.87 -14.30
N TYR A 91 10.08 4.82 -14.85
CA TYR A 91 10.87 3.58 -14.98
C TYR A 91 11.76 3.28 -13.76
N LEU A 92 11.80 4.14 -12.75
CA LEU A 92 12.67 3.98 -11.59
C LEU A 92 11.97 3.20 -10.46
N PRO A 93 12.69 2.30 -9.75
CA PRO A 93 12.26 1.75 -8.46
C PRO A 93 11.90 2.84 -7.44
N TYR A 94 11.06 2.50 -6.47
CA TYR A 94 10.62 3.43 -5.43
C TYR A 94 11.78 4.02 -4.62
N GLU A 95 12.80 3.20 -4.34
CA GLU A 95 14.01 3.54 -3.60
C GLU A 95 14.85 4.59 -4.36
N ASP A 96 14.96 4.42 -5.68
CA ASP A 96 15.66 5.36 -6.56
C ASP A 96 14.91 6.69 -6.67
N LEU A 97 13.57 6.68 -6.65
CA LEU A 97 12.75 7.89 -6.60
C LEU A 97 12.96 8.68 -5.30
N LEU A 98 13.15 8.01 -4.16
CA LEU A 98 13.51 8.67 -2.90
C LEU A 98 14.88 9.37 -2.97
N THR A 99 15.82 8.77 -3.72
CA THR A 99 17.14 9.37 -4.00
C THR A 99 17.01 10.55 -4.97
N CYS A 100 16.26 10.40 -6.06
CA CYS A 100 15.99 11.47 -7.04
C CYS A 100 15.37 12.72 -6.40
N LYS A 101 14.52 12.56 -5.38
CA LYS A 101 13.89 13.65 -4.61
C LYS A 101 14.90 14.51 -3.83
N GLN A 102 16.15 14.06 -3.69
CA GLN A 102 17.24 14.77 -3.01
C GLN A 102 18.26 15.41 -3.97
N VAL A 103 18.25 15.04 -5.26
CA VAL A 103 19.25 15.50 -6.25
C VAL A 103 19.21 17.00 -6.49
N CYS A 104 18.03 17.57 -6.75
CA CYS A 104 17.87 19.01 -6.92
C CYS A 104 16.42 19.47 -6.68
N LYS A 105 16.23 20.79 -6.51
CA LYS A 105 14.90 21.40 -6.33
C LYS A 105 13.92 21.07 -7.46
N ARG A 106 14.40 20.97 -8.71
CA ARG A 106 13.56 20.64 -9.89
C ARG A 106 13.00 19.22 -9.79
N TRP A 107 13.86 18.23 -9.55
CA TRP A 107 13.46 16.84 -9.42
C TRP A 107 12.56 16.64 -8.19
N GLN A 108 12.88 17.33 -7.10
CA GLN A 108 12.06 17.35 -5.90
C GLN A 108 10.65 17.92 -6.13
N ALA A 109 10.49 18.94 -6.98
CA ALA A 109 9.18 19.48 -7.34
C ALA A 109 8.36 18.43 -8.11
N VAL A 110 8.90 17.87 -9.20
CA VAL A 110 8.23 16.80 -9.98
C VAL A 110 7.81 15.62 -9.08
N LEU A 111 8.66 15.20 -8.15
CA LEU A 111 8.40 14.08 -7.22
C LEU A 111 7.56 14.46 -5.98
N ARG A 112 7.08 15.71 -5.90
CA ARG A 112 6.05 16.16 -4.95
C ARG A 112 4.67 16.27 -5.60
N GLU A 113 4.57 16.34 -6.93
CA GLU A 113 3.29 16.42 -7.63
C GLU A 113 2.43 15.17 -7.40
N GLY A 114 1.23 15.34 -6.84
CA GLY A 114 0.27 14.23 -6.68
C GLY A 114 -0.09 13.57 -8.02
N PHE A 115 -0.06 14.35 -9.10
CA PHE A 115 -0.23 13.86 -10.47
C PHE A 115 0.88 12.88 -10.91
N PHE A 116 2.14 13.11 -10.53
CA PHE A 116 3.22 12.15 -10.79
C PHE A 116 2.96 10.81 -10.10
N TRP A 117 2.56 10.84 -8.82
CA TRP A 117 2.25 9.62 -8.08
C TRP A 117 1.01 8.90 -8.63
N LYS A 118 0.03 9.63 -9.19
CA LYS A 118 -1.09 9.03 -9.92
C LYS A 118 -0.61 8.28 -11.17
N CYS A 119 0.21 8.93 -12.01
CA CYS A 119 0.82 8.29 -13.18
C CYS A 119 1.64 7.06 -12.81
N LEU A 120 2.51 7.16 -11.79
CA LEU A 120 3.34 6.05 -11.30
C LEU A 120 2.49 4.88 -10.80
N THR A 121 1.40 5.15 -10.09
CA THR A 121 0.48 4.13 -9.59
C THR A 121 -0.13 3.30 -10.74
N PHE A 122 -0.70 3.95 -11.76
CA PHE A 122 -1.30 3.27 -12.91
C PHE A 122 -0.27 2.75 -13.95
N PHE A 123 0.99 3.19 -13.86
CA PHE A 123 2.10 2.65 -14.65
C PHE A 123 2.67 1.37 -14.04
N SER A 124 2.85 1.34 -12.71
CA SER A 124 3.44 0.20 -11.98
C SER A 124 2.45 -0.93 -11.70
N PHE A 125 1.15 -0.63 -11.52
CA PHE A 125 0.17 -1.62 -11.04
C PHE A 125 -1.09 -1.72 -11.90
N SER A 126 -1.61 -2.93 -12.01
CA SER A 126 -2.88 -3.22 -12.68
C SER A 126 -4.01 -3.33 -11.66
N PHE A 127 -4.93 -2.37 -11.70
CA PHE A 127 -6.16 -2.30 -10.88
C PHE A 127 -7.40 -2.80 -11.64
N HIS A 128 -7.18 -3.65 -12.65
CA HIS A 128 -8.23 -4.48 -13.20
C HIS A 128 -8.49 -5.65 -12.26
N GLU A 129 -9.74 -6.10 -12.20
CA GLU A 129 -10.09 -7.31 -11.47
C GLU A 129 -9.36 -8.53 -12.05
N GLU A 130 -9.06 -9.50 -11.19
CA GLU A 130 -8.63 -10.83 -11.58
C GLU A 130 -9.79 -11.57 -12.25
N ASP A 131 -9.53 -12.18 -13.41
CA ASP A 131 -10.56 -12.87 -14.20
C ASP A 131 -11.13 -14.05 -13.39
N GLU A 132 -12.45 -14.29 -13.43
CA GLU A 132 -13.11 -15.20 -12.49
C GLU A 132 -12.57 -16.65 -12.51
N GLY A 133 -12.05 -17.11 -13.65
CA GLY A 133 -11.42 -18.43 -13.80
C GLY A 133 -9.94 -18.50 -13.42
N SER A 134 -9.31 -17.38 -13.04
CA SER A 134 -7.90 -17.29 -12.64
C SER A 134 -7.72 -17.25 -11.11
N THR A 135 -8.79 -17.11 -10.32
CA THR A 135 -8.67 -16.86 -8.88
C THR A 135 -7.92 -17.97 -8.16
N SER A 136 -6.75 -17.60 -7.64
CA SER A 136 -5.88 -18.40 -6.78
C SER A 136 -6.00 -17.98 -5.30
N GLY A 137 -5.30 -18.66 -4.40
CA GLY A 137 -5.17 -18.26 -2.99
C GLY A 137 -6.48 -18.30 -2.19
N SER A 138 -6.62 -17.36 -1.25
CA SER A 138 -7.71 -17.36 -0.25
C SER A 138 -9.09 -17.21 -0.89
N LEU A 139 -9.19 -16.45 -1.98
CA LEU A 139 -10.42 -16.32 -2.76
C LEU A 139 -10.91 -17.64 -3.34
N THR A 140 -10.02 -18.56 -3.72
CA THR A 140 -10.42 -19.89 -4.20
C THR A 140 -11.12 -20.64 -3.08
N GLU A 141 -10.50 -20.67 -1.89
CA GLU A 141 -11.04 -21.29 -0.68
C GLU A 141 -12.41 -20.69 -0.28
N TRP A 142 -12.62 -19.37 -0.47
CA TRP A 142 -13.89 -18.72 -0.15
C TRP A 142 -14.97 -18.84 -1.24
N ARG A 143 -14.59 -19.15 -2.49
CA ARG A 143 -15.50 -19.24 -3.65
C ARG A 143 -16.06 -20.64 -3.86
N THR A 144 -15.28 -21.68 -3.56
CA THR A 144 -15.70 -23.07 -3.72
C THR A 144 -16.78 -23.42 -2.70
N ASP A 145 -17.94 -23.84 -3.17
CA ASP A 145 -18.81 -24.67 -2.35
C ASP A 145 -18.03 -25.93 -1.98
N TRP A 146 -17.86 -26.18 -0.69
CA TRP A 146 -16.93 -27.20 -0.17
C TRP A 146 -17.40 -28.66 -0.35
N ASN A 147 -18.27 -28.89 -1.33
CA ASN A 147 -19.14 -30.06 -1.40
C ASN A 147 -18.58 -31.21 -2.23
N ASP A 148 -17.65 -30.96 -3.17
CA ASP A 148 -17.38 -31.91 -4.25
C ASP A 148 -16.05 -32.70 -4.17
N GLU A 149 -15.00 -32.24 -3.48
CA GLU A 149 -13.82 -33.09 -3.19
C GLU A 149 -13.23 -32.91 -1.77
N PRO A 150 -13.09 -33.99 -0.99
CA PRO A 150 -12.48 -33.95 0.34
C PRO A 150 -10.95 -33.93 0.25
N ASN A 151 -10.35 -32.75 0.37
CA ASN A 151 -8.90 -32.63 0.57
C ASN A 151 -8.51 -33.07 2.00
N PHE A 152 -8.28 -34.38 2.14
CA PHE A 152 -7.90 -35.03 3.40
C PHE A 152 -6.54 -34.56 3.94
N PHE A 153 -6.53 -33.52 4.77
CA PHE A 153 -5.48 -33.33 5.77
C PHE A 153 -6.10 -33.34 7.17
N PHE A 154 -5.76 -34.39 7.94
CA PHE A 154 -6.06 -34.60 9.37
C PHE A 154 -7.50 -34.91 9.82
N GLY A 155 -8.45 -35.03 8.89
CA GLY A 155 -9.67 -35.80 9.09
C GLY A 155 -10.80 -35.09 9.85
N VAL A 156 -12.00 -35.20 9.28
CA VAL A 156 -13.24 -34.53 9.69
C VAL A 156 -13.26 -33.04 9.31
N GLN A 157 -14.08 -32.73 8.31
CA GLN A 157 -14.21 -31.43 7.65
C GLN A 157 -15.65 -30.93 7.80
N ALA A 158 -15.83 -29.70 8.28
CA ALA A 158 -17.09 -28.99 8.14
C ALA A 158 -17.10 -28.31 6.77
N ALA A 159 -17.98 -28.74 5.86
CA ALA A 159 -18.23 -27.97 4.64
C ALA A 159 -18.91 -26.66 5.03
N VAL A 160 -18.29 -25.52 4.69
CA VAL A 160 -18.86 -24.19 4.97
C VAL A 160 -19.54 -23.68 3.70
N PRO A 161 -20.88 -23.54 3.69
CA PRO A 161 -21.60 -23.07 2.52
C PRO A 161 -21.17 -21.67 2.10
N LYS A 162 -21.20 -21.39 0.79
CA LYS A 162 -21.05 -20.04 0.26
C LYS A 162 -22.03 -19.08 0.94
N GLY A 163 -21.56 -17.88 1.29
CA GLY A 163 -22.35 -16.90 2.05
C GLY A 163 -22.27 -17.04 3.58
N THR A 164 -21.75 -18.15 4.12
CA THR A 164 -21.67 -18.36 5.58
C THR A 164 -20.75 -17.35 6.25
N VAL A 165 -19.58 -17.08 5.64
CA VAL A 165 -18.55 -16.18 6.19
C VAL A 165 -18.67 -14.78 5.61
N PHE A 166 -18.71 -14.65 4.29
CA PHE A 166 -18.84 -13.39 3.58
C PHE A 166 -20.19 -13.33 2.87
N THR A 167 -21.05 -12.36 3.21
CA THR A 167 -22.31 -12.11 2.48
C THR A 167 -22.03 -11.56 1.09
N LYS A 168 -20.89 -10.87 0.93
CA LYS A 168 -20.34 -10.47 -0.36
C LYS A 168 -18.82 -10.70 -0.32
N LEU A 169 -18.30 -11.51 -1.23
CA LEU A 169 -16.86 -11.79 -1.25
C LEU A 169 -16.06 -10.51 -1.59
N PRO A 170 -14.85 -10.33 -1.04
CA PRO A 170 -13.92 -9.31 -1.54
C PRO A 170 -13.51 -9.61 -2.98
N GLN A 171 -13.00 -8.60 -3.67
CA GLN A 171 -12.44 -8.71 -5.02
C GLN A 171 -10.90 -8.68 -4.95
N ARG A 172 -10.22 -9.12 -6.01
CA ARG A 172 -8.75 -9.00 -6.15
C ARG A 172 -8.41 -8.21 -7.40
N TRP A 173 -7.44 -7.31 -7.28
CA TRP A 173 -6.78 -6.72 -8.45
C TRP A 173 -5.70 -7.66 -8.99
N ARG A 174 -5.37 -7.54 -10.28
CA ARG A 174 -4.30 -8.34 -10.93
C ARG A 174 -2.90 -8.15 -10.33
N ASN A 175 -2.70 -7.19 -9.42
CA ASN A 175 -1.47 -7.00 -8.64
C ASN A 175 -1.40 -7.83 -7.33
N GLY A 176 -2.39 -8.71 -7.09
CA GLY A 176 -2.42 -9.62 -5.94
C GLY A 176 -3.17 -9.11 -4.70
N ILE A 177 -3.62 -7.84 -4.70
CA ILE A 177 -4.23 -7.21 -3.53
C ILE A 177 -5.75 -7.40 -3.53
N LEU A 178 -6.28 -7.87 -2.40
CA LEU A 178 -7.70 -7.97 -2.10
C LEU A 178 -8.27 -6.65 -1.59
N TYR A 179 -9.52 -6.38 -1.93
CA TYR A 179 -10.25 -5.20 -1.50
C TYR A 179 -11.74 -5.48 -1.24
N PRO A 180 -12.38 -4.71 -0.34
CA PRO A 180 -13.83 -4.68 -0.16
C PRO A 180 -14.58 -4.51 -1.48
N SER A 181 -15.61 -5.32 -1.72
CA SER A 181 -16.32 -5.30 -3.00
C SER A 181 -17.44 -4.25 -3.09
N SER A 182 -17.61 -3.39 -2.08
CA SER A 182 -18.62 -2.31 -2.06
C SER A 182 -18.25 -1.08 -2.89
N GLU A 183 -16.96 -0.72 -2.94
CA GLU A 183 -16.49 0.56 -3.51
C GLU A 183 -15.41 0.38 -4.57
N ASP A 184 -15.41 1.26 -5.58
CA ASP A 184 -14.22 1.46 -6.40
C ASP A 184 -13.25 2.41 -5.69
N ILE A 185 -12.35 1.81 -4.90
CA ILE A 185 -11.29 2.48 -4.13
C ILE A 185 -10.48 3.50 -4.94
N LYS A 186 -10.39 3.40 -6.28
CA LYS A 186 -9.67 4.38 -7.12
C LYS A 186 -10.27 5.78 -7.05
N ASP A 187 -11.55 5.91 -6.73
CA ASP A 187 -12.26 7.20 -6.63
C ASP A 187 -12.07 7.88 -5.26
N GLU A 188 -11.59 7.16 -4.25
CA GLU A 188 -11.35 7.65 -2.88
C GLU A 188 -9.90 8.10 -2.63
N VAL A 189 -9.03 8.04 -3.64
CA VAL A 189 -7.60 8.34 -3.50
C VAL A 189 -7.34 9.85 -3.36
N GLY A 190 -7.41 10.36 -2.12
CA GLY A 190 -7.04 11.73 -1.79
C GLY A 190 -5.53 12.03 -1.89
N ASP A 191 -4.67 11.03 -1.67
CA ASP A 191 -3.21 11.14 -1.81
C ASP A 191 -2.63 9.90 -2.52
N TYR A 192 -2.24 10.09 -3.79
CA TYR A 192 -1.63 9.03 -4.60
C TYR A 192 -0.22 8.64 -4.15
N GLN A 193 0.53 9.49 -3.44
CA GLN A 193 1.83 9.10 -2.88
C GLN A 193 1.63 8.09 -1.75
N ASN A 194 0.65 8.32 -0.87
CA ASN A 194 0.33 7.39 0.21
C ASN A 194 -0.30 6.08 -0.31
N PHE A 195 -1.20 6.19 -1.30
CA PHE A 195 -1.78 5.01 -1.97
C PHE A 195 -0.70 4.18 -2.69
N TYR A 196 0.20 4.81 -3.45
CA TYR A 196 1.31 4.12 -4.11
C TYR A 196 2.16 3.33 -3.12
N ARG A 197 2.51 3.93 -1.97
CA ARG A 197 3.31 3.27 -0.94
C ARG A 197 2.63 2.03 -0.38
N ALA A 198 1.34 2.13 -0.05
CA ALA A 198 0.56 1.01 0.46
C ALA A 198 0.45 -0.13 -0.57
N VAL A 199 0.13 0.19 -1.83
CA VAL A 199 0.05 -0.77 -2.93
C VAL A 199 1.41 -1.44 -3.20
N ASN A 200 2.49 -0.65 -3.32
CA ASN A 200 3.84 -1.16 -3.60
C ASN A 200 4.33 -2.13 -2.52
N ALA A 201 4.11 -1.79 -1.25
CA ALA A 201 4.51 -2.66 -0.15
C ALA A 201 3.69 -3.96 -0.11
N LEU A 202 2.36 -3.90 -0.29
CA LEU A 202 1.51 -5.09 -0.31
C LEU A 202 1.78 -5.98 -1.53
N SER A 203 1.95 -5.42 -2.73
CA SER A 203 2.32 -6.21 -3.92
C SER A 203 3.70 -6.87 -3.77
N THR A 204 4.65 -6.24 -3.07
CA THR A 204 5.96 -6.83 -2.74
C THR A 204 5.82 -8.01 -1.76
N VAL A 205 4.98 -7.86 -0.73
CA VAL A 205 4.65 -8.96 0.21
C VAL A 205 3.92 -10.10 -0.50
N HIS A 206 2.90 -9.82 -1.32
CA HIS A 206 2.18 -10.82 -2.10
C HIS A 206 3.11 -11.61 -3.03
N SER A 207 3.95 -10.91 -3.80
CA SER A 207 4.93 -11.54 -4.69
C SER A 207 5.94 -12.40 -3.92
N SER A 208 6.31 -11.99 -2.71
CA SER A 208 7.20 -12.78 -1.84
C SER A 208 6.50 -14.02 -1.26
N ILE A 209 5.23 -13.93 -0.86
CA ILE A 209 4.40 -15.07 -0.43
C ILE A 209 4.34 -16.14 -1.52
N GLN A 210 4.03 -15.73 -2.76
CA GLN A 210 3.96 -16.64 -3.92
C GLN A 210 5.33 -17.26 -4.22
N ARG A 211 6.37 -16.43 -4.32
CA ARG A 211 7.74 -16.86 -4.67
C ARG A 211 8.38 -17.80 -3.63
N LEU A 212 8.09 -17.59 -2.35
CA LEU A 212 8.60 -18.41 -1.23
C LEU A 212 7.64 -19.55 -0.84
N ASN A 213 6.50 -19.69 -1.54
CA ASN A 213 5.45 -20.68 -1.28
C ASN A 213 5.02 -20.70 0.19
N LEU A 214 4.72 -19.51 0.73
CA LEU A 214 4.31 -19.33 2.12
C LEU A 214 2.82 -19.62 2.30
N PHE A 215 2.49 -20.24 3.42
CA PHE A 215 1.13 -20.58 3.80
C PHE A 215 0.91 -20.29 5.29
N TYR A 216 -0.32 -19.95 5.66
CA TYR A 216 -0.70 -19.83 7.06
C TYR A 216 -0.88 -21.22 7.66
N SER A 217 -0.33 -21.45 8.85
CA SER A 217 -0.51 -22.70 9.60
C SER A 217 -1.17 -22.37 10.93
N GLY A 218 -2.46 -22.68 11.07
CA GLY A 218 -3.21 -22.39 12.30
C GLY A 218 -2.49 -22.92 13.55
N SER A 219 -2.16 -22.01 14.47
CA SER A 219 -1.51 -22.33 15.75
C SER A 219 -2.43 -21.99 16.91
N THR A 220 -2.55 -22.95 17.85
CA THR A 220 -3.34 -22.81 19.08
C THR A 220 -2.81 -21.74 20.04
N GLU A 221 -1.57 -21.28 19.84
CA GLU A 221 -0.94 -20.23 20.66
C GLU A 221 -1.59 -18.85 20.50
N PHE A 222 -2.39 -18.66 19.44
CA PHE A 222 -3.16 -17.45 19.19
C PHE A 222 -4.64 -17.60 19.59
N GLY A 223 -4.99 -18.59 20.42
CA GLY A 223 -6.35 -18.82 20.89
C GLY A 223 -7.28 -19.54 19.90
N TRP A 224 -6.82 -19.81 18.67
CA TRP A 224 -7.58 -20.53 17.65
C TRP A 224 -7.71 -22.02 17.98
N LYS A 225 -8.86 -22.61 17.66
CA LYS A 225 -9.13 -24.05 17.89
C LYS A 225 -8.74 -24.95 16.72
N ASN A 226 -8.31 -24.37 15.60
CA ASN A 226 -8.14 -25.09 14.33
C ASN A 226 -6.67 -25.30 13.97
N ARG A 227 -6.42 -26.39 13.23
CA ARG A 227 -5.11 -26.73 12.67
C ARG A 227 -5.28 -27.02 11.19
N GLY A 228 -5.03 -26.03 10.36
CA GLY A 228 -5.07 -26.20 8.90
C GLY A 228 -3.96 -25.40 8.21
N ARG A 229 -3.83 -25.62 6.90
CA ARG A 229 -2.93 -24.86 6.03
C ARG A 229 -3.76 -24.07 5.05
N SER A 230 -3.58 -22.75 5.06
CA SER A 230 -4.34 -21.82 4.24
C SER A 230 -3.44 -20.99 3.35
N ALA A 231 -3.95 -20.56 2.20
CA ALA A 231 -3.36 -19.46 1.47
C ALA A 231 -3.27 -18.17 2.32
N ILE A 232 -2.32 -17.32 1.94
CA ILE A 232 -2.18 -15.95 2.47
C ILE A 232 -2.33 -14.98 1.32
N ASP A 233 -3.21 -14.01 1.50
CA ASP A 233 -3.36 -12.86 0.62
C ASP A 233 -3.00 -11.56 1.34
N THR A 234 -2.79 -10.51 0.55
CA THR A 234 -2.69 -9.14 1.05
C THR A 234 -4.00 -8.39 0.80
N CYS A 235 -4.40 -7.50 1.69
CA CYS A 235 -5.60 -6.67 1.50
C CYS A 235 -5.35 -5.19 1.81
N LEU A 236 -6.16 -4.32 1.20
CA LEU A 236 -6.10 -2.86 1.32
C LEU A 236 -7.51 -2.26 1.28
N PHE A 237 -7.76 -1.26 2.13
CA PHE A 237 -8.99 -0.47 2.11
C PHE A 237 -8.74 0.98 2.58
N PRO A 238 -9.56 1.95 2.12
CA PRO A 238 -9.50 3.32 2.60
C PRO A 238 -9.84 3.39 4.09
N TRP A 239 -9.11 4.23 4.84
CA TRP A 239 -9.32 4.41 6.28
C TRP A 239 -8.91 5.80 6.74
N GLN A 240 -9.90 6.65 7.03
CA GLN A 240 -9.71 8.07 7.38
C GLN A 240 -9.80 8.36 8.89
N HIS A 241 -10.14 7.36 9.71
CA HIS A 241 -10.28 7.53 11.16
C HIS A 241 -8.93 7.43 11.90
N ASP A 242 -8.83 8.09 13.06
CA ASP A 242 -7.68 7.97 13.93
C ASP A 242 -7.58 6.57 14.55
N GLY A 243 -6.46 5.88 14.28
CA GLY A 243 -6.19 4.54 14.79
C GLY A 243 -6.44 3.43 13.77
N LEU A 244 -6.82 2.26 14.28
CA LEU A 244 -7.10 1.04 13.50
C LEU A 244 -8.57 0.66 13.72
N PRO A 245 -9.24 0.05 12.71
CA PRO A 245 -10.65 -0.29 12.81
C PRO A 245 -10.95 -1.28 13.93
N THR A 246 -12.16 -1.17 14.48
CA THR A 246 -12.78 -2.11 15.40
C THR A 246 -13.17 -3.42 14.70
N ALA A 247 -13.58 -4.42 15.49
CA ALA A 247 -14.12 -5.66 14.95
C ALA A 247 -15.39 -5.40 14.12
N GLU A 248 -16.29 -4.56 14.61
CA GLU A 248 -17.56 -4.21 13.98
C GLU A 248 -17.36 -3.52 12.62
N GLU A 249 -16.43 -2.57 12.54
CA GLU A 249 -16.11 -1.88 11.28
C GLU A 249 -15.48 -2.85 10.27
N LEU A 250 -14.61 -3.78 10.70
CA LEU A 250 -14.07 -4.81 9.80
C LEU A 250 -15.14 -5.80 9.31
N LEU A 251 -16.12 -6.14 10.16
CA LEU A 251 -17.27 -6.97 9.74
C LEU A 251 -18.08 -6.28 8.63
N GLU A 252 -18.31 -4.98 8.75
CA GLU A 252 -19.03 -4.18 7.75
C GLU A 252 -18.21 -4.00 6.45
N ILE A 253 -16.96 -3.54 6.56
CA ILE A 253 -16.05 -3.30 5.43
C ILE A 253 -15.87 -4.56 4.57
N PHE A 254 -15.63 -5.72 5.18
CA PHE A 254 -15.44 -6.97 4.45
C PHE A 254 -16.73 -7.76 4.19
N HIS A 255 -17.91 -7.18 4.47
CA HIS A 255 -19.22 -7.82 4.28
C HIS A 255 -19.29 -9.21 4.94
N ILE A 256 -18.73 -9.33 6.15
CA ILE A 256 -18.72 -10.57 6.93
C ILE A 256 -20.12 -10.76 7.53
N ASN A 257 -20.59 -12.02 7.53
CA ASN A 257 -21.92 -12.38 7.98
C ASN A 257 -22.19 -11.89 9.43
N PRO A 258 -23.20 -11.01 9.65
CA PRO A 258 -23.50 -10.46 10.97
C PRO A 258 -23.80 -11.51 12.05
N LEU A 259 -24.23 -12.71 11.66
CA LEU A 259 -24.45 -13.84 12.58
C LEU A 259 -23.16 -14.35 13.25
N LEU A 260 -21.99 -13.99 12.70
CA LEU A 260 -20.68 -14.38 13.24
C LEU A 260 -20.11 -13.37 14.24
N ARG A 261 -20.80 -12.25 14.54
CA ARG A 261 -20.32 -11.20 15.47
C ARG A 261 -19.84 -11.78 16.81
N ASP A 262 -20.66 -12.62 17.44
CA ASP A 262 -20.34 -13.26 18.74
C ASP A 262 -19.24 -14.34 18.64
N SER A 263 -18.63 -14.52 17.48
CA SER A 263 -17.61 -15.52 17.18
C SER A 263 -16.31 -14.89 16.68
N VAL A 264 -16.23 -13.56 16.67
CA VAL A 264 -15.00 -12.82 16.41
C VAL A 264 -14.12 -12.82 17.65
N THR A 265 -12.84 -13.18 17.47
CA THR A 265 -11.78 -12.79 18.40
C THR A 265 -11.06 -11.60 17.79
N TYR A 266 -10.90 -10.51 18.54
CA TYR A 266 -10.19 -9.30 18.13
C TYR A 266 -9.17 -8.89 19.19
N GLU A 267 -7.94 -8.65 18.77
CA GLU A 267 -6.84 -8.24 19.62
C GLU A 267 -6.09 -7.05 18.99
N LYS A 268 -6.08 -5.90 19.66
CA LYS A 268 -5.17 -4.81 19.32
C LYS A 268 -3.83 -5.04 20.03
N LYS A 269 -2.77 -5.24 19.26
CA LYS A 269 -1.42 -5.57 19.75
C LYS A 269 -0.50 -4.37 19.63
N LYS A 270 0.47 -4.31 20.56
CA LYS A 270 1.56 -3.34 20.58
C LYS A 270 2.89 -4.06 20.80
N GLY A 271 3.98 -3.47 20.32
CA GLY A 271 5.27 -4.16 20.26
C GLY A 271 5.47 -4.83 18.91
N GLU A 272 6.67 -5.40 18.73
CA GLU A 272 7.09 -6.07 17.49
C GLU A 272 6.03 -7.07 16.99
N PHE A 273 5.83 -7.12 15.66
CA PHE A 273 4.90 -8.03 14.99
C PHE A 273 5.47 -9.47 14.95
N GLY A 274 5.62 -10.04 16.13
CA GLY A 274 6.16 -11.36 16.35
C GLY A 274 7.67 -11.43 16.17
N GLY A 275 8.37 -11.85 17.22
CA GLY A 275 9.73 -12.37 17.06
C GLY A 275 9.73 -13.52 16.04
N THR A 276 10.90 -13.83 15.47
CA THR A 276 11.06 -14.81 14.36
C THR A 276 10.25 -16.11 14.51
N ASN A 277 10.12 -16.64 15.73
CA ASN A 277 9.27 -17.79 16.01
C ASN A 277 7.78 -17.53 15.69
N GLN A 278 7.21 -16.42 16.16
CA GLN A 278 5.80 -16.07 15.96
C GLN A 278 5.49 -15.76 14.49
N LEU A 279 6.41 -15.11 13.77
CA LEU A 279 6.33 -14.96 12.32
C LEU A 279 6.35 -16.31 11.61
N SER A 280 7.16 -17.27 12.06
CA SER A 280 7.19 -18.62 11.46
C SER A 280 5.88 -19.40 11.63
N HIS A 281 5.08 -19.12 12.66
CA HIS A 281 3.75 -19.71 12.84
C HIS A 281 2.69 -19.09 11.90
N ILE A 282 2.79 -17.80 11.58
CA ILE A 282 1.87 -17.10 10.66
C ILE A 282 2.26 -17.34 9.20
N PHE A 283 3.55 -17.37 8.90
CA PHE A 283 4.12 -17.47 7.56
C PHE A 283 5.02 -18.70 7.45
N CYS A 284 4.41 -19.87 7.45
CA CYS A 284 5.13 -21.13 7.29
C CYS A 284 5.66 -21.27 5.86
N SER A 285 6.91 -21.72 5.73
CA SER A 285 7.46 -22.23 4.46
C SER A 285 7.72 -23.73 4.55
N ARG A 286 7.75 -24.40 3.40
CA ARG A 286 8.27 -25.78 3.29
C ARG A 286 9.80 -25.84 3.35
N SER A 287 10.48 -24.71 3.13
CA SER A 287 11.94 -24.62 3.08
C SER A 287 12.41 -23.32 3.73
N TYR A 288 13.01 -23.41 4.91
CA TYR A 288 13.63 -22.24 5.56
C TYR A 288 14.91 -21.84 4.81
N SER A 289 14.96 -20.58 4.38
CA SER A 289 16.10 -19.98 3.67
C SER A 289 16.38 -18.58 4.20
N GLY A 290 17.53 -17.99 3.84
CA GLY A 290 17.82 -16.59 4.18
C GLY A 290 16.78 -15.61 3.61
N GLU A 291 16.14 -15.96 2.48
CA GLU A 291 15.08 -15.14 1.88
C GLU A 291 13.79 -15.13 2.70
N VAL A 292 13.51 -16.20 3.45
CA VAL A 292 12.37 -16.23 4.40
C VAL A 292 12.62 -15.27 5.57
N MET A 293 13.88 -15.14 6.02
CA MET A 293 14.25 -14.16 7.05
C MET A 293 14.10 -12.72 6.54
N VAL A 294 14.56 -12.44 5.32
CA VAL A 294 14.35 -11.13 4.66
C VAL A 294 12.86 -10.82 4.48
N PHE A 295 12.03 -11.83 4.21
CA PHE A 295 10.58 -11.68 4.17
C PHE A 295 9.98 -11.38 5.55
N TYR A 296 10.46 -12.01 6.61
CA TYR A 296 10.04 -11.70 7.99
C TYR A 296 10.39 -10.25 8.35
N ASP A 297 11.59 -9.76 8.02
CA ASP A 297 11.97 -8.36 8.22
C ASP A 297 11.07 -7.40 7.40
N LEU A 298 10.74 -7.75 6.15
CA LEU A 298 9.81 -6.96 5.32
C LEU A 298 8.42 -6.85 5.95
N VAL A 299 7.83 -7.97 6.39
CA VAL A 299 6.49 -8.00 6.97
C VAL A 299 6.46 -7.34 8.35
N GLN A 300 7.49 -7.53 9.17
CA GLN A 300 7.68 -6.84 10.44
C GLN A 300 7.62 -5.32 10.26
N ASN A 301 8.37 -4.78 9.28
CA ASN A 301 8.38 -3.35 8.99
C ASN A 301 7.06 -2.84 8.40
N LEU A 302 6.34 -3.67 7.62
CA LEU A 302 5.07 -3.30 7.01
C LEU A 302 3.88 -3.34 7.98
N LEU A 303 3.80 -4.38 8.82
CA LEU A 303 2.69 -4.59 9.74
C LEU A 303 2.93 -3.97 11.12
N CYS A 304 4.13 -3.42 11.40
CA CYS A 304 4.43 -2.77 12.66
C CYS A 304 5.06 -1.35 12.57
N PRO A 305 4.77 -0.50 11.55
CA PRO A 305 5.49 0.77 11.34
C PRO A 305 5.29 1.80 12.46
N ARG A 306 4.23 1.63 13.28
CA ARG A 306 3.89 2.46 14.44
C ARG A 306 3.89 1.67 15.76
N ASN A 307 4.47 0.48 15.77
CA ASN A 307 4.46 -0.43 16.92
C ASN A 307 3.05 -0.83 17.40
N GLU A 308 2.04 -0.75 16.52
CA GLU A 308 0.65 -1.16 16.74
C GLU A 308 0.08 -1.87 15.51
N TYR A 309 -0.66 -2.95 15.72
CA TYR A 309 -1.42 -3.68 14.71
C TYR A 309 -2.67 -4.31 15.33
N ILE A 310 -3.60 -4.76 14.51
CA ILE A 310 -4.77 -5.54 14.95
C ILE A 310 -4.71 -6.94 14.36
N GLN A 311 -5.16 -7.91 15.16
CA GLN A 311 -5.41 -9.28 14.72
C GLN A 311 -6.88 -9.60 14.99
N MET A 312 -7.59 -10.03 13.97
CA MET A 312 -8.99 -10.44 14.05
C MET A 312 -9.14 -11.81 13.39
N CYS A 313 -9.91 -12.73 13.97
CA CYS A 313 -10.43 -13.85 13.19
C CYS A 313 -11.88 -14.15 13.53
N VAL A 314 -12.59 -14.65 12.51
CA VAL A 314 -14.00 -14.98 12.55
C VAL A 314 -14.14 -16.48 12.71
N ASN A 315 -14.32 -16.96 13.94
CA ASN A 315 -14.52 -18.38 14.18
C ASN A 315 -15.90 -18.79 13.65
N VAL A 316 -15.98 -19.52 12.55
CA VAL A 316 -17.26 -20.11 12.11
C VAL A 316 -17.70 -21.11 13.19
N ARG A 317 -18.89 -20.97 13.77
CA ARG A 317 -19.32 -21.89 14.84
C ARG A 317 -19.91 -23.18 14.26
N ASP A 318 -19.18 -24.29 14.39
CA ASP A 318 -19.77 -25.62 14.31
C ASP A 318 -20.21 -26.09 15.73
N PRO A 319 -21.50 -26.45 15.94
CA PRO A 319 -21.97 -26.99 17.21
C PRO A 319 -21.34 -28.34 17.62
N THR A 320 -20.57 -29.00 16.75
CA THR A 320 -19.93 -30.31 16.99
C THR A 320 -18.46 -30.24 17.44
N HIS A 321 -17.89 -29.04 17.59
CA HIS A 321 -16.46 -28.82 17.91
C HIS A 321 -15.44 -29.34 16.86
N MET A 322 -15.87 -29.56 15.62
CA MET A 322 -14.97 -29.88 14.50
C MET A 322 -14.10 -28.66 14.14
N GLN A 323 -13.02 -28.88 13.36
CA GLN A 323 -12.16 -27.77 12.93
C GLN A 323 -12.94 -26.87 11.97
N CYS A 324 -13.13 -25.62 12.37
CA CYS A 324 -14.01 -24.68 11.68
C CYS A 324 -13.16 -23.69 10.87
N PRO A 325 -13.27 -23.65 9.55
CA PRO A 325 -12.43 -22.77 8.75
C PRO A 325 -12.69 -21.30 9.12
N SER A 326 -11.64 -20.53 9.39
CA SER A 326 -11.76 -19.19 9.99
C SER A 326 -10.80 -18.18 9.32
N PRO A 327 -11.28 -17.09 8.70
CA PRO A 327 -10.39 -16.10 8.09
C PRO A 327 -9.71 -15.28 9.19
N VAL A 328 -8.40 -15.12 9.08
CA VAL A 328 -7.57 -14.30 9.97
C VAL A 328 -7.12 -13.05 9.23
N PHE A 329 -7.41 -11.89 9.81
CA PHE A 329 -6.94 -10.59 9.40
C PHE A 329 -5.79 -10.17 10.32
N ILE A 330 -4.71 -9.66 9.74
CA ILE A 330 -3.62 -9.00 10.46
C ILE A 330 -3.34 -7.69 9.74
N LEU A 331 -3.74 -6.58 10.36
CA LEU A 331 -3.85 -5.28 9.70
C LEU A 331 -3.12 -4.19 10.46
N ALA A 332 -2.55 -3.26 9.71
CA ALA A 332 -1.83 -2.09 10.21
C ALA A 332 -2.13 -0.87 9.34
N GLN A 333 -1.79 0.31 9.86
CA GLN A 333 -1.89 1.56 9.10
C GLN A 333 -0.65 1.69 8.22
N LEU A 334 -0.81 1.41 6.92
CA LEU A 334 0.30 1.35 5.96
C LEU A 334 0.72 2.76 5.51
N ALA A 335 -0.25 3.66 5.40
CA ALA A 335 -0.05 5.07 5.08
C ALA A 335 -1.22 5.92 5.63
N PRO A 336 -1.10 7.26 5.72
CA PRO A 336 -2.26 8.12 5.98
C PRO A 336 -3.38 7.86 4.97
N GLY A 337 -4.60 7.64 5.46
CA GLY A 337 -5.76 7.29 4.64
C GLY A 337 -5.89 5.79 4.28
N TRP A 338 -4.95 4.92 4.71
CA TRP A 338 -4.88 3.53 4.24
C TRP A 338 -4.57 2.51 5.34
N VAL A 339 -5.46 1.54 5.51
CA VAL A 339 -5.24 0.34 6.33
C VAL A 339 -5.19 -0.89 5.43
N GLY A 340 -4.31 -1.82 5.77
CA GLY A 340 -4.15 -3.06 5.04
C GLY A 340 -3.19 -4.00 5.76
N GLY A 341 -2.88 -5.11 5.11
CA GLY A 341 -2.00 -6.12 5.67
C GLY A 341 -2.27 -7.47 5.05
N VAL A 342 -2.29 -8.53 5.85
CA VAL A 342 -2.55 -9.89 5.38
C VAL A 342 -3.93 -10.40 5.81
N MET A 343 -4.53 -11.21 4.94
CA MET A 343 -5.75 -11.95 5.20
C MET A 343 -5.52 -13.41 4.79
N THR A 344 -5.89 -14.35 5.65
CA THR A 344 -5.79 -15.79 5.35
C THR A 344 -7.07 -16.30 4.74
N GLY A 345 -6.96 -17.38 3.97
CA GLY A 345 -8.10 -18.22 3.62
C GLY A 345 -8.77 -18.89 4.82
N LEU A 346 -9.54 -19.94 4.55
CA LEU A 346 -10.55 -20.49 5.45
C LEU A 346 -10.09 -21.83 6.04
N TRP A 347 -9.37 -21.80 7.17
CA TRP A 347 -8.87 -23.00 7.90
C TRP A 347 -8.76 -22.80 9.42
#